data_AF-A0A3D1KCL6-F1
#
_entry.id   AF-A0A3D1KCL6-F1
#
_cell.length_a   1.000
_cell.length_b   1.000
_cell.length_c   1.000
_cell.angle_alpha   90.00
_cell.angle_beta   90.00
_cell.angle_gamma   90.00
#
_symmetry.space_group_name_H-M   'P 1'
#
loop_
_entity.id
_entity.type
_entity.pdbx_description
1 polymer ?
#
loop_
_entity_poly.entity_id
_entity_poly.type
_entity_poly.pdbx_seq_one_letter_code
_entity_poly.pdbx_strand_id
1 'polypeptide(L)'
;MKKLIIACLTISLLATLISACGSKEEPAVNSAPYEAAIKEYCKNRSMDMKVASFEKIDVKDNDATAVCKMESAEVPGPKVTWQFTFKKENDKWKAVSQETKK
;
A
#
# COMPACT_ATOMS: atom_id res chain seq x y z
N MET A 1 5.59 56.13 -29.93
CA MET A 1 5.71 55.74 -31.35
C MET A 1 6.84 54.72 -31.50
N LYS A 2 6.66 53.72 -32.36
CA LYS A 2 7.60 52.64 -32.81
C LYS A 2 7.82 51.52 -31.78
N LYS A 3 6.98 50.47 -31.73
CA LYS A 3 6.90 49.28 -32.63
C LYS A 3 8.28 48.66 -32.92
N LEU A 4 8.54 47.52 -32.29
CA LEU A 4 9.47 46.50 -32.77
C LEU A 4 8.76 45.15 -32.67
N ILE A 5 8.40 44.64 -33.85
CA ILE A 5 7.88 43.31 -34.16
C ILE A 5 9.11 42.42 -34.40
N ILE A 6 9.10 41.17 -33.94
CA ILE A 6 9.69 39.93 -34.52
C ILE A 6 9.23 38.81 -33.54
N ALA A 7 8.15 38.07 -33.78
CA ALA A 7 7.96 36.97 -34.73
C ALA A 7 8.58 35.63 -34.29
N CYS A 8 7.73 34.59 -34.40
CA CYS A 8 8.02 33.15 -34.42
C CYS A 8 8.45 32.47 -33.11
N LEU A 9 7.56 31.63 -32.56
CA LEU A 9 7.76 30.17 -32.55
C LEU A 9 6.53 29.46 -31.96
N THR A 10 5.61 29.12 -32.86
CA THR A 10 4.70 27.99 -32.68
C THR A 10 5.51 26.69 -32.61
N ILE A 11 5.53 26.02 -31.46
CA ILE A 11 5.83 24.59 -31.37
C ILE A 11 4.71 23.92 -30.58
N SER A 12 3.77 23.36 -31.34
CA SER A 12 2.92 22.26 -30.91
C SER A 12 3.82 21.04 -30.72
N LEU A 13 3.94 20.52 -29.50
CA LEU A 13 4.44 19.17 -29.28
C LEU A 13 3.48 18.38 -28.41
N LEU A 14 2.65 17.66 -29.14
CA LEU A 14 1.93 16.45 -28.80
C LEU A 14 2.67 15.61 -27.72
N ALA A 15 2.14 15.58 -26.51
CA ALA A 15 2.50 14.59 -25.50
C ALA A 15 1.36 13.58 -25.36
N THR A 16 1.37 12.59 -26.25
CA THR A 16 0.68 11.32 -26.05
C THR A 16 1.29 10.63 -24.83
N LEU A 17 0.65 10.74 -23.67
CA LEU A 17 0.97 9.91 -22.51
C LEU A 17 0.34 8.53 -22.70
N ILE A 18 1.11 7.73 -23.42
CA ILE A 18 1.39 6.31 -23.24
C ILE A 18 0.70 5.69 -22.01
N SER A 19 -0.23 4.77 -22.29
CA SER A 19 -0.51 3.53 -21.57
C SER A 19 0.08 3.38 -20.16
N ALA A 20 -0.68 3.76 -19.13
CA ALA A 20 -0.45 3.24 -17.78
C ALA A 20 -1.06 1.84 -17.67
N CYS A 21 -0.31 0.88 -18.18
CA CYS A 21 -0.46 -0.54 -17.94
C CYS A 21 -0.36 -0.80 -16.43
N GLY A 22 -1.49 -1.07 -15.77
CA GLY A 22 -1.66 -2.07 -14.71
C GLY A 22 -0.57 -2.31 -13.65
N SER A 23 0.18 -1.31 -13.23
CA SER A 23 1.08 -1.44 -12.08
C SER A 23 0.28 -1.21 -10.80
N LYS A 24 0.06 -2.26 -10.00
CA LYS A 24 -0.38 -2.09 -8.61
C LYS A 24 0.65 -1.19 -7.93
N GLU A 25 0.24 0.02 -7.56
CA GLU A 25 1.05 0.93 -6.76
C GLU A 25 1.46 0.19 -5.47
N GLU A 26 2.76 0.01 -5.27
CA GLU A 26 3.28 -0.38 -3.97
C GLU A 26 2.89 0.71 -2.96
N PRO A 27 2.54 0.36 -1.71
CA PRO A 27 2.21 1.36 -0.71
C PRO A 27 3.40 2.31 -0.53
N ALA A 28 3.14 3.62 -0.57
CA ALA A 28 4.16 4.66 -0.36
C ALA A 28 4.85 4.61 1.03
N VAL A 29 4.37 3.74 1.92
CA VAL A 29 4.85 3.53 3.30
C VAL A 29 5.60 2.20 3.38
N ASN A 30 6.75 2.18 4.06
CA ASN A 30 7.49 0.95 4.35
C ASN A 30 6.60 -0.07 5.08
N SER A 31 6.30 -1.19 4.43
CA SER A 31 5.37 -2.20 4.90
C SER A 31 5.97 -3.21 5.88
N ALA A 32 7.30 -3.34 5.93
CA ALA A 32 7.98 -4.41 6.68
C ALA A 32 7.62 -4.46 8.19
N PRO A 33 7.50 -3.33 8.92
CA PRO A 33 7.09 -3.37 10.33
C PRO A 33 5.67 -3.93 10.53
N TYR A 34 4.76 -3.65 9.59
CA TYR A 34 3.38 -4.10 9.65
C TYR A 34 3.27 -5.58 9.28
N GLU A 35 4.07 -6.07 8.33
CA GLU A 35 4.14 -7.49 7.99
C GLU A 35 4.64 -8.33 9.18
N ALA A 36 5.68 -7.85 9.87
CA ALA A 36 6.18 -8.50 11.09
C ALA A 36 5.10 -8.57 12.18
N ALA A 37 4.38 -7.47 12.39
CA ALA A 37 3.28 -7.39 13.36
C ALA A 37 2.10 -8.32 13.01
N ILE A 38 1.74 -8.42 11.72
CA ILE A 38 0.71 -9.36 11.24
C ILE A 38 1.18 -10.80 11.45
N LYS A 39 2.43 -11.12 11.11
CA LYS A 39 2.99 -12.47 11.31
C LYS A 39 2.92 -12.90 12.78
N GLU A 40 3.29 -12.02 13.70
CA GLU A 40 3.17 -12.27 15.14
C GLU A 40 1.70 -12.47 15.56
N TYR A 41 0.79 -11.63 15.07
CA TYR A 41 -0.65 -11.74 15.33
C TYR A 41 -1.23 -13.08 14.88
N CYS A 42 -0.88 -13.51 13.67
CA CYS A 42 -1.30 -14.79 13.09
C CYS A 42 -0.74 -15.96 13.90
N LYS A 43 0.56 -15.93 14.23
CA LYS A 43 1.21 -16.95 15.06
C LYS A 43 0.53 -17.09 16.43
N ASN A 44 0.27 -15.98 17.12
CA ASN A 44 -0.31 -15.97 18.46
C ASN A 44 -1.77 -16.47 18.50
N ARG A 45 -2.44 -16.51 17.36
CA ARG A 45 -3.83 -16.98 17.22
C ARG A 45 -3.95 -18.28 16.45
N SER A 46 -2.83 -18.99 16.21
CA SER A 46 -2.81 -20.24 15.45
C SER A 46 -3.49 -20.10 14.08
N MET A 47 -3.24 -18.98 13.39
CA MET A 47 -3.69 -18.76 12.02
C MET A 47 -2.52 -19.00 11.07
N ASP A 48 -2.66 -19.99 10.19
CA ASP A 48 -1.65 -20.35 9.18
C ASP A 48 -1.73 -19.46 7.94
N MET A 49 -1.65 -18.15 8.17
CA MET A 49 -1.81 -17.11 7.15
C MET A 49 -0.56 -16.22 7.07
N LYS A 50 -0.26 -15.74 5.86
CA LYS A 50 0.79 -14.75 5.61
C LYS A 50 0.27 -13.62 4.72
N VAL A 51 0.96 -12.48 4.76
CA VAL A 51 0.69 -11.36 3.86
C VAL A 51 1.19 -11.72 2.46
N ALA A 52 0.32 -11.63 1.46
CA ALA A 52 0.67 -11.76 0.06
C ALA A 52 1.01 -10.41 -0.58
N SER A 53 0.26 -9.36 -0.21
CA SER A 53 0.51 -7.98 -0.66
C SER A 53 -0.26 -6.99 0.20
N PHE A 54 0.30 -5.80 0.41
CA PHE A 54 -0.42 -4.66 0.98
C PHE A 54 -1.12 -3.88 -0.14
N GLU A 55 -2.37 -3.50 0.09
CA GLU A 55 -3.13 -2.62 -0.80
C GLU A 55 -3.12 -1.18 -0.31
N LYS A 56 -3.20 -0.99 1.02
CA LYS A 56 -3.20 0.33 1.64
C LYS A 56 -2.64 0.24 3.05
N ILE A 57 -1.88 1.26 3.45
CA ILE A 57 -1.45 1.47 4.83
C ILE A 57 -1.72 2.94 5.17
N ASP A 58 -2.57 3.18 6.18
CA ASP A 58 -2.86 4.50 6.71
C ASP A 58 -2.26 4.60 8.11
N VAL A 59 -1.37 5.57 8.32
CA VAL A 59 -0.69 5.77 9.62
C VAL A 59 -1.14 7.10 10.21
N LYS A 60 -1.55 7.09 11.47
CA LYS A 60 -1.93 8.28 12.23
C LYS A 60 -1.35 8.19 13.64
N ASP A 61 -0.27 8.92 13.88
CA ASP A 61 0.44 8.96 15.16
C ASP A 61 0.86 7.56 15.65
N ASN A 62 0.18 7.04 16.68
CA ASN A 62 0.44 5.74 17.30
C ASN A 62 -0.56 4.66 16.88
N ASP A 63 -1.46 4.98 15.95
CA ASP A 63 -2.40 4.03 15.37
C ASP A 63 -2.13 3.89 13.87
N ALA A 64 -2.38 2.71 13.32
CA ALA A 64 -2.37 2.50 11.89
C ALA A 64 -3.42 1.48 11.48
N THR A 65 -3.83 1.53 10.22
CA THR A 65 -4.62 0.48 9.58
C THR A 65 -3.93 0.02 8.31
N ALA A 66 -4.04 -1.26 7.99
CA ALA A 66 -3.55 -1.80 6.73
C ALA A 66 -4.58 -2.72 6.12
N VAL A 67 -4.87 -2.52 4.83
CA VAL A 67 -5.63 -3.44 4.00
C VAL A 67 -4.64 -4.29 3.23
N CYS A 68 -4.73 -5.60 3.36
CA CYS A 68 -3.80 -6.52 2.71
C CYS A 68 -4.51 -7.78 2.21
N LYS A 69 -3.92 -8.38 1.17
CA LYS A 69 -4.25 -9.72 0.71
C LYS A 69 -3.48 -10.71 1.56
N MET A 70 -4.21 -11.69 2.11
CA MET A 70 -3.69 -12.77 2.92
C MET A 70 -3.86 -14.08 2.17
N GLU A 71 -2.91 -14.99 2.31
CA GLU A 71 -2.98 -16.35 1.78
C GLU A 71 -2.45 -17.35 2.81
N SER A 72 -2.68 -18.64 2.58
CA SER A 72 -2.11 -19.69 3.44
C SER A 72 -0.58 -19.58 3.46
N ALA A 73 -0.01 -19.73 4.66
CA ALA A 73 1.43 -19.69 4.86
C ALA A 73 2.14 -20.93 4.27
N GLU A 74 1.45 -22.07 4.22
CA GLU A 74 2.01 -23.36 3.82
C GLU A 74 1.91 -23.59 2.31
N VAL A 75 0.74 -23.31 1.72
CA VAL A 75 0.46 -23.60 0.30
C VAL A 75 -0.10 -22.36 -0.37
N PRO A 76 0.50 -21.87 -1.48
CA PRO A 76 -0.08 -20.78 -2.25
C PRO A 76 -1.51 -21.11 -2.70
N GLY A 77 -2.43 -20.16 -2.53
CA GLY A 77 -3.84 -20.43 -2.76
C GLY A 77 -4.68 -19.17 -2.91
N PRO A 78 -6.02 -19.28 -2.76
CA PRO A 78 -6.91 -18.13 -2.81
C PRO A 78 -6.50 -17.04 -1.81
N LYS A 79 -6.58 -15.79 -2.26
CA LYS A 79 -6.25 -14.62 -1.44
C LYS A 79 -7.52 -14.01 -0.86
N VAL A 80 -7.51 -13.77 0.45
CA VAL A 80 -8.59 -13.06 1.15
C VAL A 80 -8.15 -11.64 1.50
N THR A 81 -9.04 -10.66 1.42
CA THR A 81 -8.74 -9.28 1.81
C THR A 81 -9.04 -9.09 3.28
N TRP A 82 -8.04 -8.76 4.08
CA TRP A 82 -8.22 -8.40 5.48
C TRP A 82 -7.80 -6.96 5.73
N GLN A 83 -8.44 -6.35 6.72
CA GLN A 83 -8.00 -5.10 7.32
C GLN A 83 -7.47 -5.40 8.72
N PHE A 84 -6.26 -4.93 9.00
CA PHE A 84 -5.64 -4.98 10.33
C PHE A 84 -5.62 -3.58 10.94
N THR A 85 -5.87 -3.50 12.24
CA THR A 85 -5.59 -2.31 13.05
C THR A 85 -4.34 -2.56 13.87
N PHE A 86 -3.48 -1.56 13.97
CA PHE A 86 -2.22 -1.60 14.68
C PHE A 86 -2.15 -0.50 15.74
N LYS A 87 -1.42 -0.80 16.81
CA LYS A 87 -0.97 0.18 17.79
C LYS A 87 0.55 0.17 17.90
N LYS A 88 1.12 1.35 18.08
CA LYS A 88 2.55 1.52 18.33
C LYS A 88 2.81 1.45 19.84
N GLU A 89 3.62 0.48 20.25
CA GLU A 89 4.02 0.26 21.64
C GLU A 89 5.55 0.16 21.70
N ASN A 90 6.21 1.02 22.49
CA ASN A 90 7.68 1.04 22.61
C ASN A 90 8.39 1.05 21.25
N ASP A 91 7.94 1.94 20.37
CA ASP A 91 8.40 2.07 18.98
C ASP A 91 8.22 0.85 18.07
N LYS A 92 7.41 -0.14 18.48
CA LYS A 92 7.08 -1.31 17.68
C LYS A 92 5.60 -1.36 17.36
N TRP A 93 5.26 -1.66 16.11
CA TRP A 93 3.88 -1.89 15.72
C TRP A 93 3.42 -3.26 16.19
N LYS A 94 2.20 -3.32 16.73
CA LYS A 94 1.50 -4.55 17.06
C LYS A 94 0.14 -4.53 16.39
N ALA A 95 -0.21 -5.59 15.66
CA ALA A 95 -1.57 -5.78 15.22
C ALA A 95 -2.44 -6.11 16.44
N VAL A 96 -3.56 -5.41 16.58
CA VAL A 96 -4.48 -5.54 17.73
C VAL A 96 -5.83 -6.11 17.32
N SER A 97 -6.21 -5.95 16.05
CA SER A 97 -7.43 -6.53 15.48
C SER A 97 -7.26 -6.89 14.01
N GLN A 98 -8.12 -7.79 13.56
CA GLN A 98 -8.28 -8.18 12.17
C GLN A 98 -9.78 -8.24 11.85
N GLU A 99 -10.15 -7.77 10.66
CA GLU A 99 -11.49 -7.93 10.11
C GLU A 99 -11.43 -8.30 8.63
N THR A 100 -12.40 -9.10 8.17
CA THR A 100 -12.51 -9.45 6.77
C THR A 100 -13.16 -8.31 6.01
N LYS A 101 -12.50 -7.83 4.94
CA LYS A 101 -13.07 -6.82 4.05
C LYS A 101 -13.88 -7.53 2.97
N LYS A 102 -15.20 -7.35 2.97
CA LYS A 102 -16.10 -7.89 1.95
C LYS A 102 -16.01 -7.11 0.65
#